data_AF-A0A838QB33-F1
#
_entry.id   AF-A0A838QB33-F1
#
_cell.length_a   1.000
_cell.length_b   1.000
_cell.length_c   1.000
_cell.angle_alpha   90.00
_cell.angle_beta   90.00
_cell.angle_gamma   90.00
#
_symmetry.space_group_name_H-M   'P 1'
#
loop_
_entity.id
_entity.type
_entity.pdbx_description
1 polymer ?
#
loop_
_entity_poly.entity_id
_entity_poly.type
_entity_poly.pdbx_seq_one_letter_code
_entity_poly.pdbx_strand_id
1 'polypeptide(L)'
;MPTLDLGEQTLTGVFPRYRDQQVTRGPLQLVRCHGGDDTCGLVQLRHSYDSTELYGADYGYRSSLNLSMVGHLRRKVETLSSIVTLDDDDVVLDIGSNDGTTLSFYPDRLTRVGMDPTIARFGRFYTPGTHAIPEFFSADVFRQHFGSRKAKIITSIAMLYDLDTPLNFVEQVADILDDSGIWHFEQS
;
A
#
# COMPACT_ATOMS: atom_id res chain seq x y z
N MET A 1 21.29 -20.34 0.17
CA MET A 1 21.30 -20.47 -1.32
C MET A 1 19.95 -19.99 -1.84
N PRO A 2 19.86 -19.42 -3.06
CA PRO A 2 18.56 -19.09 -3.64
C PRO A 2 17.75 -20.37 -3.84
N THR A 3 16.46 -20.31 -3.49
CA THR A 3 15.50 -21.40 -3.75
C THR A 3 15.10 -21.42 -5.23
N LEU A 4 15.10 -20.25 -5.88
CA LEU A 4 14.89 -20.07 -7.32
C LEU A 4 15.68 -18.84 -7.79
N ASP A 5 16.30 -18.95 -8.96
CA ASP A 5 17.02 -17.86 -9.63
C ASP A 5 16.46 -17.69 -11.06
N LEU A 6 15.94 -16.50 -11.35
CA LEU A 6 15.35 -16.14 -12.65
C LEU A 6 16.28 -15.25 -13.48
N GLY A 7 17.54 -15.09 -13.06
CA GLY A 7 18.55 -14.28 -13.73
C GLY A 7 18.27 -12.78 -13.67
N GLU A 8 18.84 -12.05 -14.62
CA GLU A 8 18.68 -10.60 -14.74
C GLU A 8 17.32 -10.25 -15.33
N GLN A 9 16.56 -9.41 -14.62
CA GLN A 9 15.26 -8.90 -15.06
C GLN A 9 15.27 -7.37 -15.05
N THR A 10 14.44 -6.75 -15.88
CA THR A 10 14.19 -5.31 -15.88
C THR A 10 12.97 -4.97 -15.05
N LEU A 11 12.89 -3.74 -14.54
CA LEU A 11 11.70 -3.26 -13.83
C LEU A 11 10.43 -3.41 -14.70
N THR A 12 9.40 -4.04 -14.13
CA THR A 12 8.15 -4.38 -14.84
C THR A 12 7.19 -3.20 -14.94
N GLY A 13 7.35 -2.19 -14.09
CA GLY A 13 6.54 -0.96 -14.08
C GLY A 13 7.04 0.14 -15.03
N VAL A 14 8.24 -0.01 -15.63
CA VAL A 14 8.85 1.02 -16.46
C VAL A 14 8.66 0.67 -17.93
N PHE A 15 8.00 1.56 -18.68
CA PHE A 15 7.77 1.43 -20.11
C PHE A 15 8.60 2.49 -20.87
N PRO A 16 9.74 2.09 -21.46
CA PRO A 16 10.59 2.98 -22.27
C PRO A 16 9.83 3.77 -23.33
N ARG A 17 10.10 5.07 -23.42
CA ARG A 17 9.55 5.93 -24.50
C ARG A 17 10.31 5.77 -25.81
N TYR A 18 11.58 5.37 -25.73
CA TYR A 18 12.47 5.17 -26.87
C TYR A 18 13.32 3.91 -26.67
N ARG A 19 13.77 3.34 -27.78
CA ARG A 19 14.36 1.98 -27.84
C ARG A 19 15.63 1.83 -27.00
N ASP A 20 16.43 2.88 -26.89
CA ASP A 20 17.73 2.92 -26.22
C ASP A 20 17.66 3.47 -24.78
N GLN A 21 16.46 3.78 -24.29
CA GLN A 21 16.26 4.18 -22.90
C GLN A 21 16.72 3.04 -21.99
N GLN A 22 17.65 3.35 -21.10
CA GLN A 22 18.10 2.40 -20.09
C GLN A 22 16.98 2.22 -19.06
N VAL A 23 16.71 0.96 -18.73
CA VAL A 23 15.80 0.57 -17.64
C VAL A 23 16.64 -0.16 -16.62
N THR A 24 16.42 0.16 -15.34
CA THR A 24 17.08 -0.55 -14.24
C THR A 24 16.83 -2.05 -14.36
N ARG A 25 17.91 -2.79 -14.18
CA ARG A 25 17.95 -4.24 -14.26
C ARG A 25 18.76 -4.80 -13.11
N GLY A 26 18.40 -6.00 -12.68
CA GLY A 26 19.15 -6.71 -11.67
C GLY A 26 18.68 -8.14 -11.47
N PRO A 27 19.33 -8.88 -10.57
CA PRO A 27 19.05 -10.28 -10.32
C PRO A 27 17.71 -10.49 -9.60
N LEU A 28 16.86 -11.35 -10.18
CA LEU A 28 15.61 -11.80 -9.57
C LEU A 28 15.80 -13.17 -8.93
N GLN A 29 16.08 -13.16 -7.63
CA GLN A 29 16.38 -14.37 -6.85
C GLN A 29 15.46 -14.47 -5.65
N LEU A 30 14.81 -15.62 -5.49
CA LEU A 30 14.03 -15.94 -4.30
C LEU A 30 14.89 -16.68 -3.28
N VAL A 31 14.81 -16.23 -2.03
CA VAL A 31 15.44 -16.86 -0.88
C VAL A 31 14.39 -17.19 0.16
N ARG A 32 14.64 -18.21 0.97
CA ARG A 32 13.80 -18.58 2.10
C ARG A 32 14.58 -18.34 3.38
N CYS A 33 13.97 -17.69 4.37
CA CYS A 33 14.50 -17.62 5.72
C CYS A 33 14.68 -19.04 6.25
N HIS A 34 15.92 -19.42 6.54
CA HIS A 34 16.29 -20.76 6.99
C HIS A 34 17.52 -20.65 7.90
N GLY A 35 17.78 -21.65 8.75
CA GLY A 35 18.86 -21.57 9.75
C GLY A 35 18.47 -22.21 11.08
N GLY A 36 18.87 -21.57 12.19
CA GLY A 36 18.63 -22.05 13.56
C GLY A 36 17.18 -21.89 14.05
N ASP A 37 17.02 -21.94 15.37
CA ASP A 37 15.71 -22.08 16.03
C ASP A 37 14.78 -20.86 15.82
N ASP A 38 15.33 -19.66 15.56
CA ASP A 38 14.60 -18.41 15.35
C ASP A 38 14.31 -18.10 13.86
N THR A 39 13.87 -19.09 13.07
CA THR A 39 13.57 -18.91 11.64
C THR A 39 12.07 -18.99 11.34
N CYS A 40 11.58 -18.06 10.52
CA CYS A 40 10.15 -17.97 10.20
C CYS A 40 9.77 -18.67 8.89
N GLY A 41 10.74 -19.10 8.09
CA GLY A 41 10.48 -19.76 6.81
C GLY A 41 9.99 -18.83 5.69
N LEU A 42 9.95 -17.50 5.89
CA LEU A 42 9.50 -16.51 4.91
C LEU A 42 10.28 -16.61 3.60
N VAL A 43 9.56 -16.68 2.48
CA VAL A 43 10.13 -16.56 1.13
C VAL A 43 10.09 -15.09 0.72
N GLN A 44 11.21 -14.57 0.22
CA GLN A 44 11.36 -13.17 -0.16
C GLN A 44 12.36 -13.02 -1.31
N LEU A 45 12.38 -11.84 -1.93
CA LEU A 45 13.44 -11.49 -2.85
C LEU A 45 14.75 -11.27 -2.10
N ARG A 46 15.87 -11.67 -2.70
CA ARG A 46 17.20 -11.44 -2.13
C ARG A 46 17.65 -9.98 -2.21
N HIS A 47 17.14 -9.25 -3.20
CA HIS A 47 17.57 -7.90 -3.53
C HIS A 47 16.38 -6.96 -3.48
N SER A 48 16.60 -5.79 -2.88
CA SER A 48 15.67 -4.66 -2.87
C SER A 48 16.05 -3.67 -3.97
N TYR A 49 15.05 -2.97 -4.49
CA TYR A 49 15.20 -1.93 -5.51
C TYR A 49 14.55 -0.64 -5.00
N ASP A 50 14.92 0.50 -5.59
CA ASP A 50 14.44 1.80 -5.15
C ASP A 50 12.91 1.91 -5.30
N SER A 51 12.20 2.05 -4.17
CA SER A 51 10.74 2.17 -4.15
C SER A 51 10.24 3.40 -4.91
N THR A 52 11.04 4.47 -5.03
CA THR A 52 10.67 5.64 -5.83
C THR A 52 10.71 5.35 -7.33
N GLU A 53 11.55 4.42 -7.77
CA GLU A 53 11.59 3.98 -9.16
C GLU A 53 10.41 3.06 -9.47
N LEU A 54 10.03 2.20 -8.51
CA LEU A 54 8.90 1.28 -8.64
C LEU A 54 7.53 1.97 -8.58
N TYR A 55 7.33 2.89 -7.63
CA TYR A 55 6.03 3.51 -7.32
C TYR A 55 5.97 5.02 -7.58
N GLY A 56 6.96 5.57 -8.29
CA GLY A 56 7.03 6.98 -8.63
C GLY A 56 6.26 7.36 -9.89
N ALA A 57 6.82 8.32 -10.63
CA ALA A 57 6.14 8.99 -11.75
C ALA A 57 5.64 8.03 -12.85
N ASP A 58 6.35 6.92 -13.06
CA ASP A 58 6.06 6.00 -14.16
C ASP A 58 5.04 4.90 -13.81
N TYR A 59 4.63 4.76 -12.54
CA TYR A 59 3.64 3.76 -12.11
C TYR A 59 2.31 3.91 -12.87
N GLY A 60 1.92 2.85 -13.60
CA GLY A 60 0.83 2.90 -14.56
C GLY A 60 -0.45 2.18 -14.14
N TYR A 61 -0.42 1.36 -13.08
CA TYR A 61 -1.56 0.55 -12.68
C TYR A 61 -2.61 1.36 -11.94
N ARG A 62 -3.89 1.13 -12.28
CA ARG A 62 -5.03 1.78 -11.63
C ARG A 62 -6.08 0.74 -11.24
N SER A 63 -6.41 0.70 -9.95
CA SER A 63 -7.37 -0.25 -9.40
C SER A 63 -8.75 -0.12 -10.04
N SER A 64 -9.16 1.11 -10.40
CA SER A 64 -10.48 1.36 -11.00
C SER A 64 -10.66 0.76 -12.41
N LEU A 65 -9.59 0.31 -13.07
CA LEU A 65 -9.66 -0.21 -14.45
C LEU A 65 -10.19 -1.66 -14.52
N ASN A 66 -10.17 -2.39 -13.42
CA ASN A 66 -10.64 -3.78 -13.35
C ASN A 66 -11.93 -3.86 -12.54
N LEU A 67 -13.07 -4.10 -13.21
CA LEU A 67 -14.38 -4.21 -12.54
C LEU A 67 -14.43 -5.28 -11.45
N SER A 68 -13.67 -6.37 -11.61
CA SER A 68 -13.56 -7.41 -10.56
C SER A 68 -12.87 -6.86 -9.31
N MET A 69 -11.79 -6.09 -9.50
CA MET A 69 -11.07 -5.41 -8.41
C MET A 69 -11.96 -4.37 -7.73
N VAL A 70 -12.67 -3.54 -8.50
CA VAL A 70 -13.64 -2.57 -7.96
C VAL A 70 -14.68 -3.26 -7.07
N GLY A 71 -15.24 -4.38 -7.54
CA GLY A 71 -16.20 -5.18 -6.76
C GLY A 71 -15.57 -5.83 -5.52
N HIS A 72 -14.31 -6.26 -5.60
CA HIS A 72 -13.55 -6.79 -4.47
C HIS A 72 -13.33 -5.74 -3.39
N LEU A 73 -12.80 -4.57 -3.76
CA LEU A 73 -12.55 -3.45 -2.85
C LEU A 73 -13.83 -2.98 -2.16
N ARG A 74 -14.95 -2.88 -2.89
CA ARG A 74 -16.26 -2.56 -2.30
C ARG A 74 -16.65 -3.57 -1.23
N ARG A 75 -16.60 -4.88 -1.54
CA ARG A 75 -16.92 -5.93 -0.57
C ARG A 75 -15.99 -5.89 0.64
N LYS A 76 -14.72 -5.53 0.46
CA LYS A 76 -13.80 -5.35 1.60
C LYS A 76 -14.25 -4.21 2.50
N VAL A 77 -14.54 -3.03 1.95
CA VAL A 77 -15.04 -1.88 2.72
C VAL A 77 -16.33 -2.23 3.46
N GLU A 78 -17.29 -2.88 2.80
CA GLU A 78 -18.55 -3.33 3.42
C GLU A 78 -18.29 -4.30 4.59
N THR A 79 -17.41 -5.28 4.40
CA THR A 79 -17.04 -6.25 5.43
C THR A 79 -16.40 -5.57 6.64
N LEU A 80 -15.37 -4.75 6.41
CA LEU A 80 -14.65 -4.06 7.50
C LEU A 80 -15.58 -3.11 8.26
N SER A 81 -16.44 -2.38 7.56
CA SER A 81 -17.43 -1.47 8.15
C SER A 81 -18.51 -2.20 8.97
N SER A 82 -18.66 -3.53 8.80
CA SER A 82 -19.53 -4.36 9.64
C SER A 82 -18.86 -4.92 10.89
N ILE A 83 -17.52 -4.91 10.93
CA ILE A 83 -16.73 -5.46 12.05
C ILE A 83 -16.53 -4.38 13.12
N VAL A 84 -16.30 -3.13 12.70
CA VAL A 84 -16.11 -1.99 13.60
C VAL A 84 -17.28 -1.01 13.49
N THR A 85 -17.65 -0.40 14.60
CA THR A 85 -18.58 0.74 14.60
C THR A 85 -17.84 1.98 14.11
N LEU A 86 -18.41 2.64 13.09
CA LEU A 86 -17.90 3.88 12.51
C LEU A 86 -18.81 5.03 12.91
N ASP A 87 -18.30 5.94 13.73
CA ASP A 87 -18.99 7.18 14.11
C ASP A 87 -18.64 8.31 13.12
N ASP A 88 -19.36 9.43 13.23
CA ASP A 88 -19.08 10.59 12.39
C ASP A 88 -17.68 11.14 12.69
N ASP A 89 -17.01 11.60 11.64
CA ASP A 89 -15.62 12.06 11.66
C ASP A 89 -14.57 11.00 12.06
N ASP A 90 -14.91 9.72 12.17
CA ASP A 90 -13.90 8.67 12.30
C ASP A 90 -12.93 8.67 11.10
N VAL A 91 -11.66 8.40 11.37
CA VAL A 91 -10.63 8.36 10.33
C VAL A 91 -10.55 6.96 9.71
N VAL A 92 -10.67 6.89 8.38
CA VAL A 92 -10.37 5.69 7.60
C VAL A 92 -9.17 5.96 6.69
N LEU A 93 -8.11 5.19 6.87
CA LEU A 93 -6.84 5.36 6.17
C LEU A 93 -6.60 4.18 5.22
N ASP A 94 -6.33 4.49 3.95
CA ASP A 94 -5.86 3.51 2.97
C ASP A 94 -4.40 3.81 2.61
N ILE A 95 -3.51 2.87 2.93
CA ILE A 95 -2.06 2.95 2.67
C ILE A 95 -1.78 2.20 1.36
N GLY A 96 -1.21 2.89 0.38
CA GLY A 96 -1.17 2.38 -0.99
C GLY A 96 -2.51 2.51 -1.70
N SER A 97 -3.21 3.62 -1.47
CA SER A 97 -4.59 3.89 -1.91
C SER A 97 -4.78 4.06 -3.42
N ASN A 98 -3.71 4.04 -4.21
CA ASN A 98 -3.69 4.13 -5.65
C ASN A 98 -4.53 5.32 -6.16
N ASP A 99 -5.57 5.08 -6.96
CA ASP A 99 -6.46 6.10 -7.50
C ASP A 99 -7.67 6.44 -6.61
N GLY A 100 -7.65 6.00 -5.35
CA GLY A 100 -8.67 6.32 -4.34
C GLY A 100 -9.94 5.48 -4.44
N THR A 101 -9.95 4.44 -5.29
CA THR A 101 -11.12 3.58 -5.51
C THR A 101 -11.66 2.98 -4.21
N THR A 102 -10.80 2.43 -3.34
CA THR A 102 -11.21 1.88 -2.04
C THR A 102 -11.91 2.94 -1.19
N LEU A 103 -11.29 4.13 -1.07
CA LEU A 103 -11.78 5.24 -0.26
C LEU A 103 -13.14 5.76 -0.73
N SER A 104 -13.43 5.65 -2.03
CA SER A 104 -14.71 6.08 -2.62
C SER A 104 -15.93 5.30 -2.12
N PHE A 105 -15.74 4.12 -1.50
CA PHE A 105 -16.83 3.32 -0.94
C PHE A 105 -17.17 3.66 0.52
N TYR A 106 -16.33 4.44 1.19
CA TYR A 106 -16.66 4.95 2.52
C TYR A 106 -17.58 6.17 2.44
N PRO A 107 -18.52 6.33 3.38
CA PRO A 107 -19.44 7.47 3.40
C PRO A 107 -18.72 8.79 3.69
N ASP A 108 -19.25 9.90 3.15
CA ASP A 108 -18.66 11.25 3.28
C ASP A 108 -18.64 11.80 4.71
N ARG A 109 -19.39 11.18 5.65
CA ARG A 109 -19.37 11.52 7.08
C ARG A 109 -18.05 11.13 7.79
N LEU A 110 -17.19 10.36 7.12
CA LEU A 110 -15.91 9.91 7.65
C LEU A 110 -14.77 10.79 7.14
N THR A 111 -13.71 10.89 7.93
CA THR A 111 -12.44 11.45 7.46
C THR A 111 -11.70 10.40 6.65
N ARG A 112 -11.87 10.44 5.31
CA ARG A 112 -11.21 9.52 4.38
C ARG A 112 -9.81 10.01 4.04
N VAL A 113 -8.81 9.15 4.20
CA VAL A 113 -7.39 9.49 4.02
C VAL A 113 -6.72 8.46 3.14
N GLY A 114 -6.05 8.92 2.09
CA GLY A 114 -5.16 8.10 1.27
C GLY A 114 -3.73 8.56 1.43
N MET A 115 -2.81 7.63 1.72
CA MET A 115 -1.37 7.87 1.73
C MET A 115 -0.71 6.97 0.68
N ASP A 116 -0.31 7.59 -0.42
CA ASP A 116 0.25 6.87 -1.56
C ASP A 116 1.07 7.82 -2.46
N PRO A 117 2.34 7.51 -2.79
CA PRO A 117 3.16 8.34 -3.69
C PRO A 117 2.54 8.53 -5.08
N THR A 118 1.75 7.56 -5.57
CA THR A 118 1.05 7.61 -6.87
C THR A 118 -0.08 8.64 -6.90
N ILE A 119 -0.49 9.22 -5.76
CA ILE A 119 -1.45 10.34 -5.71
C ILE A 119 -0.96 11.54 -6.51
N ALA A 120 0.36 11.76 -6.59
CA ALA A 120 0.92 12.81 -7.45
C ALA A 120 0.43 12.70 -8.91
N ARG A 121 0.10 11.48 -9.36
CA ARG A 121 -0.43 11.17 -10.70
C ARG A 121 -1.93 10.91 -10.72
N PHE A 122 -2.46 10.24 -9.70
CA PHE A 122 -3.85 9.76 -9.67
C PHE A 122 -4.79 10.59 -8.79
N GLY A 123 -4.30 11.59 -8.06
CA GLY A 123 -5.07 12.39 -7.11
C GLY A 123 -6.32 13.03 -7.71
N ARG A 124 -6.33 13.32 -9.02
CA ARG A 124 -7.52 13.81 -9.74
C ARG A 124 -8.71 12.84 -9.77
N PHE A 125 -8.50 11.56 -9.45
CA PHE A 125 -9.54 10.54 -9.40
C PHE A 125 -10.13 10.36 -8.00
N TYR A 126 -9.55 10.98 -6.98
CA TYR A 126 -10.03 10.88 -5.61
C TYR A 126 -11.38 11.58 -5.48
N THR A 127 -12.28 10.96 -4.71
CA THR A 127 -13.59 11.55 -4.43
C THR A 127 -13.43 12.85 -3.63
N PRO A 128 -14.22 13.90 -3.92
CA PRO A 128 -14.17 15.16 -3.18
C PRO A 128 -14.30 14.96 -1.67
N GLY A 129 -13.51 15.72 -0.90
CA GLY A 129 -13.46 15.59 0.56
C GLY A 129 -12.55 14.48 1.08
N THR A 130 -11.84 13.75 0.21
CA THR A 130 -10.79 12.81 0.62
C THR A 130 -9.47 13.54 0.83
N HIS A 131 -8.79 13.29 1.94
CA HIS A 131 -7.43 13.77 2.17
C HIS A 131 -6.45 12.90 1.39
N ALA A 132 -5.87 13.44 0.32
CA ALA A 132 -4.91 12.74 -0.53
C ALA A 132 -3.49 13.23 -0.22
N ILE A 133 -2.68 12.37 0.41
CA ILE A 133 -1.31 12.67 0.85
C ILE A 133 -0.32 11.94 -0.08
N PRO A 134 0.36 12.64 -1.01
CA PRO A 134 1.23 12.05 -2.02
C PRO A 134 2.61 11.67 -1.48
N GLU A 135 2.65 10.96 -0.35
CA GLU A 135 3.87 10.55 0.35
C GLU A 135 3.80 9.06 0.70
N PHE A 136 4.97 8.45 0.91
CA PHE A 136 5.03 7.13 1.53
C PHE A 136 4.48 7.19 2.96
N PHE A 137 3.88 6.09 3.40
CA PHE A 137 3.35 6.01 4.75
C PHE A 137 4.46 6.11 5.80
N SER A 138 4.23 6.99 6.77
CA SER A 138 4.82 6.90 8.09
C SER A 138 3.82 7.41 9.14
N ALA A 139 3.92 6.89 10.36
CA ALA A 139 3.11 7.36 11.48
C ALA A 139 3.32 8.86 11.75
N ASP A 140 4.54 9.36 11.50
CA ASP A 140 4.86 10.78 11.69
C ASP A 140 4.19 11.67 10.67
N VAL A 141 4.20 11.32 9.37
CA VAL A 141 3.45 12.07 8.35
C VAL A 141 1.96 12.06 8.68
N PHE A 142 1.40 10.91 9.08
CA PHE A 142 0.00 10.86 9.52
C PHE A 142 -0.28 11.83 10.69
N ARG A 143 0.58 11.85 11.72
CA ARG A 143 0.43 12.75 12.87
C ARG A 143 0.61 14.23 12.50
N GLN A 144 1.42 14.56 11.50
CA GLN A 144 1.53 15.94 11.01
C GLN A 144 0.20 16.46 10.45
N HIS A 145 -0.59 15.59 9.83
CA HIS A 145 -1.90 15.95 9.28
C HIS A 145 -3.05 15.86 10.29
N PHE A 146 -3.01 14.88 11.21
CA PHE A 146 -4.15 14.54 12.06
C PHE A 146 -3.89 14.65 13.57
N GLY A 147 -2.69 15.08 13.98
CA GLY A 147 -2.31 15.27 15.37
C GLY A 147 -2.37 13.96 16.16
N SER A 148 -3.13 13.97 17.26
CA SER A 148 -3.34 12.81 18.13
C SER A 148 -4.49 11.90 17.72
N ARG A 149 -5.20 12.19 16.61
CA ARG A 149 -6.27 11.33 16.11
C ARG A 149 -5.71 9.96 15.72
N LYS A 150 -6.57 8.94 15.79
CA LYS A 150 -6.27 7.57 15.40
C LYS A 150 -7.17 7.14 14.26
N ALA A 151 -6.72 6.17 13.46
CA ALA A 151 -7.50 5.59 12.40
C ALA A 151 -8.36 4.42 12.92
N LYS A 152 -9.67 4.49 12.69
CA LYS A 152 -10.61 3.42 13.06
C LYS A 152 -10.47 2.21 12.14
N ILE A 153 -10.23 2.47 10.85
CA ILE A 153 -9.88 1.43 9.88
C ILE A 153 -8.60 1.84 9.16
N ILE A 154 -7.64 0.93 9.09
CA ILE A 154 -6.48 1.04 8.23
C ILE A 154 -6.55 -0.09 7.20
N THR A 155 -6.42 0.23 5.91
CA THR A 155 -6.28 -0.76 4.83
C THR A 155 -4.90 -0.68 4.18
N SER A 156 -4.36 -1.84 3.80
CA SER A 156 -3.08 -1.98 3.09
C SER A 156 -3.20 -3.12 2.08
N ILE A 157 -3.72 -2.82 0.89
CA ILE A 157 -4.07 -3.84 -0.11
C ILE A 157 -2.98 -3.88 -1.19
N ALA A 158 -2.40 -5.06 -1.41
CA ALA A 158 -1.43 -5.30 -2.48
C ALA A 158 -0.22 -4.36 -2.46
N MET A 159 0.29 -4.07 -1.25
CA MET A 159 1.51 -3.26 -1.07
C MET A 159 2.48 -3.80 -0.01
N LEU A 160 2.00 -4.53 1.00
CA LEU A 160 2.83 -4.91 2.16
C LEU A 160 4.04 -5.77 1.76
N TYR A 161 3.90 -6.60 0.71
CA TYR A 161 4.95 -7.48 0.21
C TYR A 161 6.10 -6.72 -0.49
N ASP A 162 5.92 -5.43 -0.78
CA ASP A 162 6.92 -4.59 -1.43
C ASP A 162 7.80 -3.82 -0.42
N LEU A 163 7.57 -3.99 0.88
CA LEU A 163 8.29 -3.28 1.92
C LEU A 163 9.57 -4.00 2.35
N ASP A 164 10.68 -3.27 2.41
CA ASP A 164 11.96 -3.77 2.91
C ASP A 164 11.97 -3.97 4.44
N THR A 165 11.18 -3.16 5.17
CA THR A 165 11.14 -3.15 6.64
C THR A 165 9.72 -3.38 7.17
N PRO A 166 9.10 -4.54 6.90
CA PRO A 166 7.69 -4.79 7.20
C PRO A 166 7.38 -4.75 8.71
N LEU A 167 8.33 -5.10 9.58
CA LEU A 167 8.13 -5.00 11.03
C LEU A 167 7.96 -3.55 11.48
N ASN A 168 8.82 -2.65 11.00
CA ASN A 168 8.71 -1.23 11.34
C ASN A 168 7.41 -0.63 10.78
N PHE A 169 6.97 -1.07 9.60
CA PHE A 169 5.67 -0.68 9.07
C PHE A 169 4.52 -1.11 9.98
N VAL A 170 4.51 -2.37 10.44
CA VAL A 170 3.48 -2.89 11.37
C VAL A 170 3.46 -2.12 12.67
N GLU A 171 4.64 -1.82 13.24
CA GLU A 171 4.77 -0.99 14.45
C GLU A 171 4.14 0.39 14.22
N GLN A 172 4.46 1.05 13.11
CA GLN A 172 3.91 2.36 12.76
C GLN A 172 2.39 2.33 12.53
N VAL A 173 1.85 1.26 11.95
CA VAL A 173 0.41 1.07 11.80
C VAL A 173 -0.25 0.93 13.17
N ALA A 174 0.28 0.07 14.04
CA ALA A 174 -0.23 -0.10 15.40
C ALA A 174 -0.21 1.23 16.19
N ASP A 175 0.83 2.02 15.98
CA ASP A 175 1.06 3.34 16.58
C ASP A 175 0.02 4.40 16.23
N ILE A 176 -0.74 4.25 15.15
CA ILE A 176 -1.80 5.19 14.72
C ILE A 176 -3.18 4.55 14.67
N LEU A 177 -3.26 3.23 14.88
CA LEU A 177 -4.52 2.52 14.95
C LEU A 177 -5.28 2.89 16.23
N ASP A 178 -6.59 3.04 16.10
CA ASP A 178 -7.49 3.23 17.22
C ASP A 178 -7.61 1.95 18.07
N ASP A 179 -7.77 2.09 19.39
CA ASP A 179 -7.84 0.94 20.31
C ASP A 179 -9.03 0.01 20.02
N SER A 180 -10.11 0.54 19.44
CA SER A 180 -11.26 -0.23 18.96
C SER A 180 -11.26 -0.38 17.42
N GLY A 181 -10.15 -0.07 16.77
CA GLY A 181 -10.00 -0.09 15.33
C GLY A 181 -9.58 -1.45 14.79
N ILE A 182 -9.49 -1.54 13.47
CA ILE A 182 -8.99 -2.71 12.77
C ILE A 182 -8.01 -2.31 11.67
N TRP A 183 -6.90 -3.04 11.58
CA TRP A 183 -6.04 -3.03 10.41
C TRP A 183 -6.32 -4.26 9.56
N HIS A 184 -6.55 -4.03 8.27
CA HIS A 184 -6.67 -5.08 7.26
C HIS A 184 -5.58 -4.93 6.21
N PHE A 185 -4.83 -5.99 5.99
CA PHE A 185 -3.92 -6.09 4.86
C PHE A 185 -4.23 -7.32 4.00
N GLU A 186 -3.94 -7.21 2.72
CA GLU A 186 -4.11 -8.29 1.75
C GLU A 186 -2.86 -8.40 0.87
N GLN A 187 -2.37 -9.63 0.71
CA GLN A 187 -1.32 -10.00 -0.23
C GLN A 187 -1.98 -10.85 -1.33
N SER A 188 -1.70 -10.56 -2.60
CA SER A 188 -2.34 -11.19 -3.77
C SER A 188 -1.97 -12.66 -3.95
#